data_AF-A0A1N6MYK2-F1
#
_entry.id   AF-A0A1N6MYK2-F1
#
_cell.length_a   1.000
_cell.length_b   1.000
_cell.length_c   1.000
_cell.angle_alpha   90.00
_cell.angle_beta   90.00
_cell.angle_gamma   90.00
#
_symmetry.space_group_name_H-M   'P 1'
#
loop_
_entity.id
_entity.type
_entity.pdbx_description
1 polymer ?
#
loop_
_entity_poly.entity_id
_entity_poly.type
_entity_poly.pdbx_seq_one_letter_code
_entity_poly.pdbx_strand_id
1 'polypeptide(L)'
;MILMDSFYELKKTVSSLHGMMKSGRVFTLLLLLTGCTSQPETRPPYQLRLTIAPDVNESAPLKIDVMLLKSKETFMSADFFALQGNAKDALGDKLVDEDQYFILPAERTRTWPEQNQPDINYIGIIAEYRNLEGKQWRLALPAPRSTKPPFYQFWRSAPKTLPVCLKVTGTGLSPDETCAAWTEEHHE
;
A
#
# COMPACT_ATOMS: atom_id res chain seq x y z
N MET A 1 33.17 -23.53 0.03
CA MET A 1 32.89 -24.96 0.23
C MET A 1 31.39 -25.19 0.49
N ILE A 2 30.53 -24.71 -0.43
CA ILE A 2 29.07 -25.00 -0.49
C ILE A 2 28.64 -25.12 -1.97
N LEU A 3 29.46 -24.63 -2.92
CA LEU A 3 29.18 -24.68 -4.36
C LEU A 3 29.65 -25.95 -5.08
N MET A 4 30.34 -26.88 -4.39
CA MET A 4 30.78 -28.16 -5.00
C MET A 4 29.79 -29.32 -4.81
N ASP A 5 28.90 -29.26 -3.81
CA ASP A 5 27.93 -30.34 -3.55
C ASP A 5 26.72 -30.30 -4.50
N SER A 6 26.33 -29.10 -4.94
CA SER A 6 25.15 -28.93 -5.81
C SER A 6 25.39 -29.42 -7.25
N PHE A 7 26.64 -29.35 -7.73
CA PHE A 7 27.03 -29.87 -9.05
C PHE A 7 27.19 -31.39 -9.09
N TYR A 8 27.42 -32.05 -7.94
CA TYR A 8 27.66 -33.49 -7.87
C TYR A 8 26.37 -34.30 -7.98
N GLU A 9 25.28 -33.80 -7.38
CA GLU A 9 23.96 -34.43 -7.50
C GLU A 9 23.32 -34.21 -8.87
N LEU A 10 23.66 -33.11 -9.57
CA LEU A 10 23.17 -32.85 -10.93
C LEU A 10 23.74 -33.83 -11.98
N LYS A 11 24.96 -34.36 -11.76
CA LYS A 11 25.58 -35.31 -12.70
C LYS A 11 25.08 -36.74 -12.54
N LYS A 12 24.69 -37.16 -11.32
CA LYS A 12 24.15 -38.51 -11.09
C LYS A 12 22.78 -38.72 -11.75
N THR A 13 21.98 -37.67 -11.87
CA THR A 13 20.67 -37.74 -12.55
C THR A 13 20.82 -37.88 -14.08
N VAL A 14 21.91 -37.36 -14.65
CA VAL A 14 22.13 -37.35 -16.11
C VAL A 14 22.83 -38.63 -16.61
N SER A 15 23.60 -39.34 -15.77
CA SER A 15 24.30 -40.57 -16.20
C SER A 15 23.42 -41.83 -16.21
N SER A 16 22.28 -41.81 -15.52
CA SER A 16 21.27 -42.90 -15.56
C SER A 16 20.30 -42.73 -16.76
N LEU A 17 20.81 -42.35 -17.92
CA LEU A 17 20.01 -42.07 -19.12
C LEU A 17 20.58 -42.68 -20.40
N HIS A 18 21.51 -43.64 -20.29
CA HIS A 18 22.12 -44.33 -21.45
C HIS A 18 21.71 -45.80 -21.63
N GLY A 19 20.67 -46.28 -20.94
CA GLY A 19 20.26 -47.67 -21.04
C GLY A 19 18.75 -47.84 -21.00
N MET A 20 18.05 -47.49 -22.08
CA MET A 20 16.79 -48.12 -22.52
C MET A 20 16.21 -47.39 -23.75
N MET A 21 17.03 -47.27 -24.80
CA MET A 21 16.54 -47.07 -26.15
C MET A 21 16.04 -48.42 -26.66
N LYS A 22 14.78 -48.79 -26.37
CA LYS A 22 14.01 -49.91 -26.98
C LYS A 22 12.60 -50.01 -26.38
N SER A 23 11.75 -49.00 -26.57
CA SER A 23 10.28 -49.15 -26.67
C SER A 23 9.65 -47.78 -26.89
N GLY A 24 9.41 -47.46 -28.15
CA GLY A 24 8.61 -46.30 -28.53
C GLY A 24 7.15 -46.53 -28.12
N ARG A 25 6.73 -45.94 -27.00
CA ARG A 25 5.34 -45.48 -26.74
C ARG A 25 5.07 -44.82 -25.38
N VAL A 26 6.10 -44.50 -24.57
CA VAL A 26 5.88 -43.92 -23.22
C VAL A 26 6.39 -42.47 -23.08
N PHE A 27 7.03 -41.90 -24.11
CA PHE A 27 7.63 -40.55 -24.06
C PHE A 27 6.72 -39.45 -24.63
N THR A 28 5.40 -39.52 -24.43
CA THR A 28 4.47 -38.49 -24.95
C THR A 28 3.49 -37.96 -23.88
N LEU A 29 3.60 -38.41 -22.63
CA LEU A 29 2.64 -38.03 -21.57
C LEU A 29 3.23 -37.12 -20.46
N LEU A 30 4.50 -36.69 -20.55
CA LEU A 30 5.16 -35.91 -19.49
C LEU A 30 5.42 -34.42 -19.83
N LEU A 31 4.58 -33.82 -20.69
CA LEU A 31 4.73 -32.43 -21.15
C LEU A 31 3.49 -31.54 -20.92
N LEU A 32 2.47 -32.03 -20.20
CA LEU A 32 1.17 -31.32 -20.04
C LEU A 32 0.95 -30.64 -18.68
N LEU A 33 1.98 -30.44 -17.86
CA LEU A 33 1.87 -29.80 -16.54
C LEU A 33 2.57 -28.44 -16.49
N THR A 34 2.24 -27.54 -17.41
CA THR A 34 2.46 -26.10 -17.22
C THR A 34 1.20 -25.50 -16.60
N GLY A 35 1.05 -25.64 -15.28
CA GLY A 35 0.01 -24.90 -14.56
C GLY A 35 0.41 -23.44 -14.41
N CYS A 36 -0.44 -22.50 -14.81
CA CYS A 36 -0.29 -21.10 -14.42
C CYS A 36 -0.58 -20.97 -12.93
N THR A 37 0.45 -20.73 -12.12
CA THR A 37 0.23 -20.27 -10.74
C THR A 37 -0.14 -18.78 -10.79
N SER A 38 -1.41 -18.46 -10.52
CA SER A 38 -1.85 -17.08 -10.32
C SER A 38 -1.54 -16.69 -8.88
N GLN A 39 -0.43 -15.99 -8.66
CA GLN A 39 -0.11 -15.46 -7.33
C GLN A 39 -1.14 -14.39 -6.95
N PRO A 40 -1.78 -14.46 -5.77
CA PRO A 40 -2.67 -13.40 -5.30
C PRO A 40 -1.91 -12.07 -5.24
N GLU A 41 -2.52 -10.98 -5.73
CA GLU A 41 -1.94 -9.64 -5.58
C GLU A 41 -2.06 -9.18 -4.13
N THR A 42 -1.08 -9.53 -3.31
CA THR A 42 -0.95 -8.98 -1.95
C THR A 42 -0.23 -7.64 -2.04
N ARG A 43 -0.92 -6.56 -1.66
CA ARG A 43 -0.27 -5.24 -1.54
C ARG A 43 0.42 -5.11 -0.19
N PRO A 44 1.64 -4.54 -0.15
CA PRO A 44 2.29 -4.25 1.11
C PRO A 44 1.48 -3.19 1.87
N PRO A 45 1.41 -3.26 3.20
CA PRO A 45 0.76 -2.25 4.03
C PRO A 45 1.41 -0.88 3.82
N TYR A 46 0.69 0.17 4.19
CA TYR A 46 1.23 1.53 4.14
C TYR A 46 1.34 2.13 5.55
N GLN A 47 2.18 3.14 5.69
CA GLN A 47 2.30 3.91 6.92
C GLN A 47 1.78 5.31 6.65
N LEU A 48 0.66 5.66 7.29
CA LEU A 48 0.10 7.00 7.25
C LEU A 48 0.84 7.87 8.25
N ARG A 49 1.67 8.80 7.79
CA ARG A 49 2.41 9.73 8.66
C ARG A 49 1.85 11.15 8.52
N LEU A 50 1.48 11.73 9.65
CA LEU A 50 1.02 13.10 9.74
C LEU A 50 2.11 13.98 10.35
N THR A 51 2.39 15.12 9.73
CA THR A 51 3.11 16.22 10.36
C THR A 51 2.11 17.30 10.75
N ILE A 52 2.06 17.62 12.03
CA ILE A 52 0.98 18.42 12.61
C ILE A 52 1.55 19.79 13.02
N ALA A 53 0.95 20.85 12.47
CA ALA A 53 1.33 22.22 12.81
C ALA A 53 0.89 22.57 14.26
N PRO A 54 1.59 23.51 14.92
CA PRO A 54 1.10 24.09 16.17
C PRO A 54 -0.30 24.64 16.04
N ASP A 55 -1.08 24.55 17.13
CA ASP A 55 -2.39 25.17 17.28
C ASP A 55 -3.40 24.80 16.18
N VAL A 56 -3.19 23.64 15.55
CA VAL A 56 -4.16 23.08 14.60
C VAL A 56 -5.52 22.93 15.29
N ASN A 57 -6.58 23.24 14.55
CA ASN A 57 -7.95 23.20 15.07
C ASN A 57 -8.14 23.98 16.38
N GLU A 58 -7.41 25.09 16.56
CA GLU A 58 -7.42 25.92 17.77
C GLU A 58 -7.09 25.13 19.04
N SER A 59 -6.15 24.19 18.93
CA SER A 59 -5.73 23.33 20.03
C SER A 59 -6.87 22.51 20.63
N ALA A 60 -7.89 22.19 19.83
CA ALA A 60 -8.88 21.15 20.12
C ALA A 60 -8.50 19.82 19.43
N PRO A 61 -8.92 18.66 19.95
CA PRO A 61 -8.79 17.40 19.24
C PRO A 61 -9.36 17.48 17.83
N LEU A 62 -8.67 16.87 16.87
CA LEU A 62 -9.09 16.84 15.46
C LEU A 62 -9.35 15.39 15.05
N LYS A 63 -10.57 15.09 14.63
CA LYS A 63 -10.95 13.79 14.06
C LYS A 63 -10.46 13.70 12.62
N ILE A 64 -9.83 12.58 12.28
CA ILE A 64 -9.34 12.23 10.96
C ILE A 64 -10.03 10.93 10.53
N ASP A 65 -10.79 10.98 9.44
CA ASP A 65 -11.36 9.78 8.82
C ASP A 65 -10.53 9.42 7.60
N VAL A 66 -10.08 8.17 7.54
CA VAL A 66 -9.28 7.59 6.46
C VAL A 66 -10.16 6.60 5.73
N MET A 67 -10.41 6.85 4.45
CA MET A 67 -11.30 6.04 3.63
C MET A 67 -10.51 5.40 2.50
N LEU A 68 -10.63 4.08 2.37
CA LEU A 68 -10.06 3.35 1.25
C LEU A 68 -11.06 3.33 0.10
N LEU A 69 -10.66 3.87 -1.06
CA LEU A 69 -11.60 4.20 -2.13
C LEU A 69 -11.23 3.50 -3.45
N LYS A 70 -12.21 2.90 -4.12
CA LYS A 70 -12.05 2.40 -5.51
C LYS A 70 -11.94 3.55 -6.51
N SER A 71 -12.63 4.65 -6.25
CA SER A 71 -12.61 5.86 -7.08
C SER A 71 -12.90 7.07 -6.18
N LYS A 72 -12.35 8.24 -6.54
CA LYS A 72 -12.39 9.44 -5.68
C LYS A 72 -13.48 10.43 -6.05
N GLU A 73 -14.16 10.25 -7.18
CA GLU A 73 -15.04 11.26 -7.79
C GLU A 73 -16.22 11.59 -6.87
N THR A 74 -16.93 10.57 -6.36
CA THR A 74 -18.03 10.76 -5.40
C THR A 74 -17.53 11.34 -4.09
N PHE A 75 -16.40 10.84 -3.58
CA PHE A 75 -15.77 11.36 -2.37
C PHE A 75 -15.40 12.83 -2.48
N MET A 76 -14.87 13.28 -3.63
CA MET A 76 -14.45 14.66 -3.85
C MET A 76 -15.60 15.62 -4.17
N SER A 77 -16.79 15.10 -4.49
CA SER A 77 -17.98 15.91 -4.81
C SER A 77 -19.04 15.90 -3.71
N ALA A 78 -19.01 14.93 -2.80
CA ALA A 78 -19.90 14.88 -1.64
C ALA A 78 -19.75 16.11 -0.74
N ASP A 79 -20.78 16.46 0.01
CA ASP A 79 -20.67 17.45 1.07
C ASP A 79 -20.05 16.84 2.35
N PHE A 80 -19.70 17.70 3.30
CA PHE A 80 -19.06 17.29 4.55
C PHE A 80 -19.99 16.41 5.41
N PHE A 81 -21.26 16.76 5.53
CA PHE A 81 -22.20 16.07 6.43
C PHE A 81 -22.55 14.66 5.94
N ALA A 82 -22.65 14.47 4.62
CA ALA A 82 -22.86 13.17 4.01
C ALA A 82 -21.69 12.21 4.35
N LEU A 83 -20.45 12.71 4.27
CA LEU A 83 -19.26 11.91 4.59
C LEU A 83 -19.09 11.67 6.09
N GLN A 84 -19.33 12.68 6.93
CA GLN A 84 -19.24 12.57 8.40
C GLN A 84 -20.32 11.67 8.99
N GLY A 85 -21.54 11.73 8.46
CA GLY A 85 -22.69 11.03 9.03
C GLY A 85 -22.71 9.54 8.68
N ASN A 86 -22.67 9.22 7.39
CA ASN A 86 -22.62 7.85 6.90
C ASN A 86 -21.90 7.78 5.55
N ALA A 87 -20.57 7.63 5.61
CA ALA A 87 -19.74 7.54 4.42
C ALA A 87 -20.16 6.39 3.49
N LYS A 88 -20.66 5.27 4.04
CA LYS A 88 -21.12 4.13 3.23
C LYS A 88 -22.35 4.48 2.39
N ASP A 89 -23.31 5.22 2.95
CA ASP A 89 -24.49 5.67 2.18
C ASP A 89 -24.10 6.70 1.12
N ALA A 90 -23.16 7.59 1.44
CA ALA A 90 -22.69 8.63 0.52
C ALA A 90 -21.83 8.09 -0.64
N LEU A 91 -21.00 7.08 -0.37
CA LEU A 91 -19.98 6.56 -1.30
C LEU A 91 -20.36 5.24 -1.95
N GLY A 92 -21.29 4.48 -1.35
CA GLY A 92 -21.77 3.21 -1.87
C GLY A 92 -20.66 2.20 -2.11
N ASP A 93 -20.61 1.64 -3.31
CA ASP A 93 -19.63 0.61 -3.71
C ASP A 93 -18.20 1.15 -3.90
N LYS A 94 -18.02 2.47 -3.82
CA LYS A 94 -16.72 3.14 -3.96
C LYS A 94 -15.91 3.12 -2.67
N LEU A 95 -16.58 3.02 -1.51
CA LEU A 95 -15.91 2.82 -0.22
C LEU A 95 -15.59 1.35 -0.04
N VAL A 96 -14.33 1.06 0.28
CA VAL A 96 -13.84 -0.29 0.61
C VAL A 96 -13.75 -0.44 2.12
N ASP A 97 -13.17 0.55 2.78
CA ASP A 97 -12.94 0.54 4.22
C ASP A 97 -12.88 1.97 4.78
N GLU A 98 -13.09 2.10 6.08
CA GLU A 98 -13.05 3.37 6.79
C GLU A 98 -12.45 3.18 8.20
N ASP A 99 -11.42 3.96 8.49
CA ASP A 99 -10.79 4.04 9.81
C ASP A 99 -10.87 5.46 10.36
N GLN A 100 -11.01 5.57 11.68
CA GLN A 100 -11.18 6.85 12.37
C GLN A 100 -10.10 7.05 13.43
N TYR A 101 -9.51 8.23 13.42
CA TYR A 101 -8.43 8.61 14.31
C TYR A 101 -8.66 9.97 14.94
N PHE A 102 -7.95 10.22 16.04
CA PHE A 102 -7.91 11.53 16.69
C PHE A 102 -6.47 12.00 16.80
N ILE A 103 -6.27 13.27 16.48
CA ILE A 103 -5.04 14.01 16.77
C ILE A 103 -5.27 14.85 18.01
N LEU A 104 -4.37 14.75 18.99
CA LEU A 104 -4.40 15.61 20.17
C LEU A 104 -3.54 16.87 19.97
N PRO A 105 -3.88 18.02 20.59
CA PRO A 105 -3.23 19.31 20.36
C PRO A 105 -1.71 19.36 20.56
N ALA A 106 -1.17 18.51 21.44
CA ALA A 106 0.26 18.45 21.72
C ALA A 106 1.04 17.58 20.72
N GLU A 107 0.35 16.82 19.85
CA GLU A 107 0.98 15.94 18.88
C GLU A 107 1.61 16.75 17.74
N ARG A 108 2.86 16.43 17.41
CA ARG A 108 3.61 17.05 16.29
C ARG A 108 3.76 16.11 15.11
N THR A 109 3.79 14.82 15.41
CA THR A 109 3.86 13.76 14.42
C THR A 109 2.99 12.62 14.88
N ARG A 110 2.26 12.02 13.95
CA ARG A 110 1.49 10.80 14.20
C ARG A 110 1.74 9.79 13.09
N THR A 111 1.74 8.51 13.41
CA THR A 111 1.93 7.45 12.42
C THR A 111 1.03 6.27 12.74
N TRP A 112 0.28 5.79 11.73
CA TRP A 112 -0.53 4.58 11.83
C TRP A 112 -0.13 3.59 10.74
N PRO A 113 0.04 2.30 11.10
CA PRO A 113 0.15 1.24 10.11
C PRO A 113 -1.25 0.92 9.56
N GLU A 114 -1.35 0.85 8.24
CA GLU A 114 -2.61 0.67 7.54
C GLU A 114 -2.55 -0.48 6.56
N GLN A 115 -3.67 -1.18 6.40
CA GLN A 115 -3.76 -2.25 5.42
C GLN A 115 -4.01 -1.66 4.03
N ASN A 116 -3.11 -1.98 3.10
CA ASN A 116 -3.35 -1.70 1.69
C ASN A 116 -4.18 -2.85 1.10
N GLN A 117 -5.37 -2.54 0.60
CA GLN A 117 -6.24 -3.52 -0.05
C GLN A 117 -6.00 -3.52 -1.57
N PRO A 118 -6.13 -4.63 -2.30
CA PRO A 118 -5.81 -4.69 -3.73
C PRO A 118 -6.81 -3.93 -4.64
N ASP A 119 -8.04 -3.71 -4.18
CA ASP A 119 -9.14 -3.13 -4.95
C ASP A 119 -9.25 -1.59 -4.85
N ILE A 120 -8.44 -0.96 -4.01
CA ILE A 120 -8.45 0.50 -3.82
C ILE A 120 -7.60 1.22 -4.88
N ASN A 121 -7.97 2.43 -5.27
CA ASN A 121 -7.13 3.28 -6.12
C ASN A 121 -6.74 4.59 -5.43
N TYR A 122 -7.46 4.97 -4.38
CA TYR A 122 -7.24 6.20 -3.64
C TYR A 122 -7.39 5.97 -2.14
N ILE A 123 -6.72 6.81 -1.36
CA ILE A 123 -6.94 7.02 0.06
C ILE A 123 -7.59 8.40 0.20
N GLY A 124 -8.86 8.41 0.61
CA GLY A 124 -9.56 9.62 1.01
C GLY A 124 -9.24 9.96 2.46
N ILE A 125 -9.03 11.22 2.75
CA ILE A 125 -8.76 11.71 4.11
C ILE A 125 -9.69 12.90 4.36
N ILE A 126 -10.41 12.86 5.47
CA ILE A 126 -11.22 13.96 5.99
C ILE A 126 -10.62 14.39 7.31
N ALA A 127 -10.53 15.70 7.52
CA ALA A 127 -10.22 16.30 8.80
C ALA A 127 -11.40 17.17 9.23
N GLU A 128 -12.02 16.78 10.35
CA GLU A 128 -13.19 17.46 10.88
C GLU A 128 -12.79 18.71 11.69
N TYR A 129 -12.30 19.73 10.99
CA TYR A 129 -12.02 21.01 11.62
C TYR A 129 -13.30 21.61 12.20
N ARG A 130 -13.17 22.26 13.35
CA ARG A 130 -14.27 22.97 14.03
C ARG A 130 -14.92 24.04 13.14
N ASN A 131 -14.11 24.72 12.34
CA ASN A 131 -14.57 25.60 11.27
C ASN A 131 -13.96 25.13 9.94
N LEU A 132 -14.80 24.79 8.97
CA LEU A 132 -14.38 24.32 7.65
C LEU A 132 -14.11 25.46 6.66
N GLU A 133 -14.60 26.67 6.94
CA GLU A 133 -14.54 27.80 6.02
C GLU A 133 -13.08 28.15 5.68
N GLY A 134 -12.77 28.18 4.37
CA GLY A 134 -11.43 28.45 3.86
C GLY A 134 -10.41 27.34 4.13
N LYS A 135 -10.79 26.19 4.70
CA LYS A 135 -9.87 25.09 5.00
C LYS A 135 -9.95 23.96 3.98
N GLN A 136 -8.80 23.37 3.68
CA GLN A 136 -8.74 22.08 2.96
C GLN A 136 -9.04 20.93 3.92
N TRP A 137 -10.33 20.67 4.18
CA TRP A 137 -10.75 19.61 5.10
C TRP A 137 -10.78 18.21 4.46
N ARG A 138 -10.62 18.12 3.13
CA ARG A 138 -10.65 16.87 2.36
C ARG A 138 -9.44 16.75 1.45
N LEU A 139 -8.87 15.55 1.37
CA LEU A 139 -7.78 15.21 0.47
C LEU A 139 -8.00 13.80 -0.10
N ALA A 140 -7.64 13.57 -1.36
CA ALA A 140 -7.61 12.24 -1.96
C ALA A 140 -6.23 11.99 -2.57
N LEU A 141 -5.51 11.01 -2.02
CA LEU A 141 -4.18 10.60 -2.47
C LEU A 141 -4.29 9.31 -3.30
N PRO A 142 -3.47 9.11 -4.35
CA PRO A 142 -3.37 7.81 -4.98
C PRO A 142 -2.97 6.74 -3.97
N ALA A 143 -3.61 5.57 -4.02
CA ALA A 143 -3.22 4.45 -3.19
C ALA A 143 -1.76 4.06 -3.52
N PRO A 144 -0.90 3.88 -2.50
CA PRO A 144 0.50 3.63 -2.73
C PRO A 144 0.68 2.25 -3.38
N ARG A 145 1.59 2.18 -4.37
CA ARG A 145 1.89 0.95 -5.10
C ARG A 145 3.37 0.63 -4.99
N SER A 146 3.68 -0.66 -4.83
CA SER A 146 5.06 -1.12 -4.87
C SER A 146 5.54 -1.17 -6.32
N THR A 147 6.59 -0.42 -6.63
CA THR A 147 7.26 -0.52 -7.93
C THR A 147 8.20 -1.70 -7.88
N LYS A 148 7.92 -2.74 -8.67
CA LYS A 148 8.87 -3.84 -8.84
C LYS A 148 10.15 -3.27 -9.49
N PRO A 149 11.33 -3.50 -8.90
CA PRO A 149 12.56 -3.05 -9.52
C PRO A 149 12.70 -3.72 -10.90
N PRO A 150 13.35 -3.05 -11.87
CA PRO A 150 13.69 -3.68 -13.13
C PRO A 150 14.41 -5.01 -12.88
N PHE A 151 14.18 -6.01 -13.74
CA PHE A 151 14.66 -7.38 -13.52
C PHE A 151 16.18 -7.48 -13.27
N TYR A 152 16.97 -6.56 -13.84
CA TYR A 152 18.42 -6.54 -13.68
C TYR A 152 18.87 -6.05 -12.30
N GLN A 153 17.99 -5.39 -11.52
CA GLN A 153 18.24 -4.93 -10.14
C GLN A 153 17.72 -5.93 -9.11
N PHE A 154 17.95 -7.23 -9.35
CA PHE A 154 17.45 -8.32 -8.49
C PHE A 154 17.98 -8.27 -7.05
N TRP A 155 19.07 -7.52 -6.80
CA TRP A 155 19.61 -7.28 -5.45
C TRP A 155 18.79 -6.26 -4.64
N ARG A 156 17.92 -5.47 -5.28
CA ARG A 156 17.03 -4.52 -4.59
C ARG A 156 15.74 -5.24 -4.22
N SER A 157 15.46 -5.31 -2.92
CA SER A 157 14.16 -5.75 -2.43
C SER A 157 13.17 -4.59 -2.45
N ALA A 158 11.91 -4.88 -2.77
CA ALA A 158 10.83 -3.89 -2.61
C ALA A 158 10.64 -3.54 -1.12
N PRO A 159 10.23 -2.30 -0.80
CA PRO A 159 9.98 -1.91 0.58
C PRO A 159 8.83 -2.74 1.17
N LYS A 160 8.94 -3.07 2.46
CA LYS A 160 7.91 -3.84 3.20
C LYS A 160 6.67 -3.00 3.49
N THR A 161 6.84 -1.69 3.65
CA THR A 161 5.78 -0.73 3.91
C THR A 161 5.91 0.45 2.95
N LEU A 162 4.77 1.02 2.55
CA LEU A 162 4.75 2.19 1.67
C LEU A 162 4.44 3.46 2.47
N PRO A 163 5.24 4.54 2.39
CA PRO A 163 4.94 5.77 3.11
C PRO A 163 3.82 6.56 2.42
N VAL A 164 2.86 7.06 3.21
CA VAL A 164 1.84 8.03 2.77
C VAL A 164 1.86 9.17 3.77
N CYS A 165 2.13 10.38 3.31
CA CYS A 165 2.38 11.48 4.23
C CYS A 165 1.66 12.76 3.86
N LEU A 166 1.22 13.46 4.89
CA LEU A 166 0.51 14.70 4.77
C LEU A 166 0.79 15.62 5.95
N LYS A 167 0.63 16.91 5.70
CA LYS A 167 0.65 17.95 6.70
C LYS A 167 -0.77 18.28 7.12
N VAL A 168 -0.95 18.47 8.41
CA VAL A 168 -2.22 18.90 9.01
C VAL A 168 -1.96 20.27 9.64
N THR A 169 -2.59 21.30 9.08
CA THR A 169 -2.30 22.70 9.42
C THR A 169 -3.57 23.47 9.74
N GLY A 170 -3.43 24.68 10.29
CA GLY A 170 -4.56 25.58 10.50
C GLY A 170 -5.33 25.95 9.22
N THR A 171 -4.73 25.81 8.03
CA THR A 171 -5.39 26.06 6.73
C THR A 171 -5.94 24.79 6.08
N GLY A 172 -5.71 23.62 6.67
CA GLY A 172 -6.19 22.34 6.17
C GLY A 172 -5.08 21.31 5.94
N LEU A 173 -5.48 20.23 5.28
CA LEU A 173 -4.66 19.12 4.83
C LEU A 173 -3.88 19.49 3.58
N SER A 174 -2.62 19.03 3.50
CA SER A 174 -1.83 19.09 2.27
C SER A 174 -0.90 17.88 2.15
N PRO A 175 -0.60 17.40 0.93
CA PRO A 175 0.38 16.34 0.73
C PRO A 175 1.76 16.73 1.28
N ASP A 176 2.49 15.78 1.85
CA ASP A 176 3.88 15.98 2.25
C ASP A 176 4.83 15.23 1.30
N GLU A 177 5.41 15.96 0.36
CA GLU A 177 6.35 15.43 -0.62
C GLU A 177 7.68 15.00 -0.01
N THR A 178 7.99 15.45 1.22
CA THR A 178 9.29 15.16 1.86
C THR A 178 9.41 13.73 2.38
N CYS A 179 8.34 12.94 2.29
CA CYS A 179 8.30 11.64 2.94
C CYS A 179 9.11 10.52 2.28
N ALA A 180 9.42 10.64 1.00
CA ALA A 180 10.29 9.70 0.31
C ALA A 180 11.76 9.78 0.81
N ALA A 181 12.17 10.90 1.41
CA ALA A 181 13.54 11.11 1.86
C ALA A 181 13.88 10.36 3.17
N TRP A 182 12.88 10.04 3.99
CA TRP A 182 13.11 9.42 5.31
C TRP A 182 13.41 7.91 5.26
N THR A 183 12.99 7.21 4.20
CA THR A 183 13.13 5.75 4.12
C THR A 183 14.55 5.27 3.78
N GLU A 184 15.44 6.16 3.33
CA GLU A 184 16.81 5.79 2.95
C GLU A 184 17.80 5.83 4.13
N GLU A 185 17.53 6.61 5.18
CA GLU A 185 18.53 6.87 6.26
C GLU A 185 18.52 5.83 7.39
N HIS A 186 17.44 5.06 7.57
CA HIS A 186 17.28 4.13 8.72
C HIS A 186 17.53 2.66 8.38
N HIS A 187 18.26 2.36 7.30
CA HIS A 187 18.54 0.99 6.84
C HIS A 187 20.04 0.60 6.83
N GLU A 188 20.92 1.36 7.51
CA GLU A 188 22.29 0.94 7.86
C GLU A 188 22.33 0.20 9.21
#